data_AF-A0A438E7T6-F1
#
_entry.id   AF-A0A438E7T6-F1
#
_cell.length_a   1.000
_cell.length_b   1.000
_cell.length_c   1.000
_cell.angle_alpha   90.00
_cell.angle_beta   90.00
_cell.angle_gamma   90.00
#
_symmetry.space_group_name_H-M   'P 1'
#
loop_
_entity.id
_entity.type
_entity.pdbx_description
1 polymer ?
#
loop_
_entity_poly.entity_id
_entity_poly.type
_entity_poly.pdbx_seq_one_letter_code
_entity_poly.pdbx_strand_id
1 'polypeptide(L)'
;MLWFALCVATNSSAWLSTSVLVTNMRNFPLSRGTVAGILKGYGGLSAAVYTEIYTTTLHKSSSELLMFLALGVPLICFTMMYFIRPCTPASGEDSAQHGHFLFTQAASVVLGSYLLTTTILNDIFSLSAPISYTFLAAMVLLLMAPLAIPIKMTLNPTNRSKSGMLNQPVGSSESMLQGEENADKTEPLLTPSSSTASLGSFHKNDIYFAGVGSGVTVLNNLAQIGIAQGVHNTTMLLCLFSFCNFLGRLGGGAVSEHFLRSKTIPRTIWMTCTQVIMVITYLLFASALDGTLYAATALLGSAMVFNFLSWSRLSLSFLA
;
A
#
# COMPACT_ATOMS: atom_id res chain seq x y z
N MET A 1 14.00 -5.04 -27.43
CA MET A 1 14.26 -3.76 -26.73
C MET A 1 13.09 -3.34 -25.84
N LEU A 2 11.88 -3.09 -26.37
CA LEU A 2 10.69 -2.73 -25.56
C LEU A 2 10.30 -3.79 -24.50
N TRP A 3 10.29 -5.08 -24.84
CA TRP A 3 10.05 -6.17 -23.88
C TRP A 3 11.03 -6.15 -22.70
N PHE A 4 12.33 -5.95 -22.97
CA PHE A 4 13.36 -5.90 -21.92
C PHE A 4 13.16 -4.69 -21.01
N ALA A 5 12.88 -3.52 -21.58
CA ALA A 5 12.54 -2.32 -20.81
C ALA A 5 11.29 -2.53 -19.95
N LEU A 6 10.25 -3.22 -20.47
CA LEU A 6 9.03 -3.53 -19.74
C LEU A 6 9.30 -4.48 -18.56
N CYS A 7 10.09 -5.54 -18.78
CA CYS A 7 10.53 -6.45 -17.73
C CYS A 7 11.33 -5.71 -16.64
N VAL A 8 12.30 -4.89 -17.03
CA VAL A 8 13.13 -4.14 -16.06
C VAL A 8 12.27 -3.12 -15.29
N ALA A 9 11.37 -2.40 -15.96
CA ALA A 9 10.50 -1.40 -15.34
C ALA A 9 9.51 -2.02 -14.33
N THR A 10 8.81 -3.10 -14.72
CA THR A 10 7.87 -3.79 -13.83
C THR A 10 8.58 -4.35 -12.60
N ASN A 11 9.75 -4.97 -12.78
CA ASN A 11 10.55 -5.49 -11.66
C ASN A 11 11.09 -4.38 -10.74
N SER A 12 11.50 -3.23 -11.30
CA SER A 12 12.04 -2.10 -10.53
C SER A 12 11.00 -1.50 -9.58
N SER A 13 9.72 -1.46 -9.98
CA SER A 13 8.63 -0.94 -9.14
C SER A 13 8.46 -1.72 -7.82
N ALA A 14 8.64 -3.05 -7.88
CA ALA A 14 8.54 -3.92 -6.71
C ALA A 14 9.72 -3.69 -5.74
N TRP A 15 10.92 -3.44 -6.28
CA TRP A 15 12.12 -3.20 -5.49
C TRP A 15 12.02 -1.88 -4.73
N LEU A 16 11.65 -0.80 -5.43
CA LEU A 16 11.44 0.52 -4.80
C LEU A 16 10.38 0.45 -3.69
N SER A 17 9.24 -0.18 -3.97
CA SER A 17 8.17 -0.37 -2.99
C SER A 17 8.65 -1.13 -1.74
N THR A 18 9.49 -2.14 -1.93
CA THR A 18 10.05 -2.96 -0.84
C THR A 18 11.07 -2.18 -0.02
N SER A 19 11.97 -1.45 -0.68
CA SER A 19 12.99 -0.62 -0.01
C SER A 19 12.36 0.44 0.87
N VAL A 20 11.35 1.16 0.39
CA VAL A 20 10.64 2.17 1.20
C VAL A 20 9.90 1.50 2.36
N LEU A 21 9.25 0.36 2.13
CA LEU A 21 8.51 -0.37 3.16
C LEU A 21 9.42 -0.87 4.29
N VAL A 22 10.48 -1.61 3.96
CA VAL A 22 11.40 -2.20 4.94
C VAL A 22 12.09 -1.10 5.77
N THR A 23 12.49 -0.01 5.11
CA THR A 23 13.12 1.13 5.80
C THR A 23 12.15 1.76 6.82
N ASN A 24 10.90 2.01 6.43
CA ASN A 24 9.90 2.60 7.33
C ASN A 24 9.48 1.65 8.47
N MET A 25 9.39 0.34 8.20
CA MET A 25 9.10 -0.67 9.24
C MET A 25 10.25 -0.83 10.25
N ARG A 26 11.50 -0.62 9.84
CA ARG A 26 12.65 -0.56 10.75
C ARG A 26 12.63 0.70 11.60
N ASN A 27 12.22 1.84 11.04
CA ASN A 27 12.11 3.10 11.77
C ASN A 27 10.98 3.09 12.82
N PHE A 28 9.91 2.31 12.60
CA PHE A 28 8.75 2.21 13.50
C PHE A 28 8.42 0.74 13.84
N PRO A 29 9.18 0.11 14.76
CA PRO A 29 9.03 -1.32 15.04
C PRO A 29 7.71 -1.70 15.72
N LEU A 30 7.09 -0.76 16.46
CA LEU A 30 5.86 -1.01 17.21
C LEU A 30 4.58 -0.95 16.35
N SER A 31 4.59 -0.25 15.22
CA SER A 31 3.41 -0.04 14.35
C SER A 31 3.63 -0.55 12.91
N ARG A 32 4.44 -1.60 12.76
CA ARG A 32 4.82 -2.22 11.48
C ARG A 32 3.65 -2.48 10.52
N GLY A 33 2.54 -3.00 11.03
CA GLY A 33 1.34 -3.30 10.22
C GLY A 33 0.66 -2.04 9.68
N THR A 34 0.47 -1.03 10.53
CA THR A 34 -0.15 0.25 10.17
C THR A 34 0.70 1.03 9.17
N VAL A 35 2.02 1.09 9.39
CA VAL A 35 2.97 1.74 8.46
C VAL A 35 2.95 1.07 7.09
N ALA A 36 2.96 -0.27 7.07
CA ALA A 36 2.87 -1.03 5.84
C ALA A 36 1.54 -0.79 5.10
N GLY A 37 0.43 -0.71 5.84
CA GLY A 37 -0.90 -0.44 5.29
C GLY A 37 -1.01 0.96 4.67
N ILE A 38 -0.53 1.99 5.37
CA ILE A 38 -0.53 3.38 4.88
C ILE A 38 0.32 3.49 3.61
N LEU A 39 1.56 3.00 3.65
CA LEU A 39 2.50 3.15 2.54
C LEU A 39 2.02 2.41 1.28
N LYS A 40 1.55 1.16 1.44
CA LYS A 40 0.95 0.40 0.33
C LYS A 40 -0.36 1.03 -0.14
N GLY A 41 -1.14 1.60 0.78
CA GLY A 41 -2.37 2.31 0.51
C GLY A 41 -2.15 3.48 -0.45
N TYR A 42 -1.13 4.32 -0.22
CA TYR A 42 -0.82 5.42 -1.13
C TYR A 42 -0.47 4.95 -2.56
N GLY A 43 0.20 3.80 -2.69
CA GLY A 43 0.37 3.17 -4.01
C GLY A 43 -0.93 2.66 -4.65
N GLY A 44 -1.99 2.50 -3.86
CA GLY A 44 -3.35 2.23 -4.36
C GLY A 44 -4.06 3.52 -4.79
N LEU A 45 -3.98 4.60 -4.00
CA LEU A 45 -4.56 5.92 -4.29
C LEU A 45 -3.90 6.65 -5.46
N SER A 46 -2.63 6.34 -5.77
CA SER A 46 -1.88 7.04 -6.81
C SER A 46 -2.57 7.00 -8.17
N ALA A 47 -3.26 5.90 -8.52
CA ALA A 47 -4.00 5.81 -9.76
C ALA A 47 -5.14 6.84 -9.83
N ALA A 48 -5.91 7.03 -8.75
CA ALA A 48 -6.95 8.05 -8.69
C ALA A 48 -6.37 9.48 -8.77
N VAL A 49 -5.25 9.74 -8.08
CA VAL A 49 -4.54 11.03 -8.16
C VAL A 49 -4.08 11.32 -9.59
N TYR A 50 -3.45 10.36 -10.27
CA TYR A 50 -3.03 10.52 -11.67
C TYR A 50 -4.22 10.74 -12.60
N THR A 51 -5.35 10.10 -12.32
CA THR A 51 -6.58 10.20 -13.10
C THR A 51 -7.19 11.60 -12.98
N GLU A 52 -7.21 12.19 -11.78
CA GLU A 52 -7.68 13.55 -11.59
C GLU A 52 -6.74 14.58 -12.24
N ILE A 53 -5.42 14.41 -12.10
CA ILE A 53 -4.43 15.24 -12.80
C ILE A 53 -4.63 15.16 -14.32
N TYR A 54 -4.83 13.97 -14.88
CA TYR A 54 -5.04 13.75 -16.31
C TYR A 54 -6.30 14.45 -16.83
N THR A 55 -7.40 14.38 -16.07
CA THR A 55 -8.66 14.96 -16.49
C THR A 55 -8.71 16.48 -16.34
N THR A 56 -8.04 17.03 -15.31
CA THR A 56 -8.07 18.47 -15.00
C THR A 56 -6.96 19.26 -15.69
N THR A 57 -5.70 18.81 -15.60
CA THR A 57 -4.54 19.60 -16.07
C THR A 57 -4.05 19.24 -17.46
N LEU A 58 -4.24 17.99 -17.87
CA LEU A 58 -3.78 17.49 -19.17
C LEU A 58 -4.90 17.48 -20.22
N HIS A 59 -6.05 18.08 -19.92
CA HIS A 59 -7.19 18.21 -20.84
C HIS A 59 -7.59 16.89 -21.56
N LYS A 60 -7.40 15.73 -20.90
CA LYS A 60 -7.60 14.39 -21.48
C LYS A 60 -6.78 14.13 -22.77
N SER A 61 -5.64 14.78 -22.92
CA SER A 61 -4.71 14.63 -24.04
C SER A 61 -3.65 13.57 -23.75
N SER A 62 -3.57 12.55 -24.61
CA SER A 62 -2.58 11.48 -24.49
C SER A 62 -1.13 11.97 -24.64
N SER A 63 -0.91 13.02 -25.43
CA SER A 63 0.43 13.59 -25.65
C SER A 63 0.94 14.31 -24.39
N GLU A 64 0.07 15.08 -23.75
CA GLU A 64 0.39 15.77 -22.50
C GLU A 64 0.59 14.78 -21.34
N LEU A 65 -0.16 13.67 -21.33
CA LEU A 65 0.06 12.56 -20.41
C LEU A 65 1.43 11.94 -20.57
N LEU A 66 1.84 11.69 -21.81
CA LEU A 66 3.15 11.09 -22.08
C LEU A 66 4.29 12.03 -21.68
N MET A 67 4.16 13.33 -21.97
CA MET A 67 5.10 14.36 -21.54
C MET A 67 5.19 14.47 -20.01
N PHE A 68 4.05 14.47 -19.33
CA PHE A 68 3.99 14.52 -17.86
C PHE A 68 4.63 13.28 -17.22
N LEU A 69 4.37 12.10 -17.77
CA LEU A 69 4.96 10.85 -17.27
C LEU A 69 6.47 10.77 -17.53
N ALA A 70 6.93 11.27 -18.69
CA ALA A 70 8.32 11.22 -19.09
C ALA A 70 9.22 12.26 -18.38
N LEU A 71 8.72 13.47 -18.17
CA LEU A 71 9.51 14.58 -17.59
C LEU A 71 9.01 15.03 -16.22
N GLY A 72 7.69 15.14 -16.06
CA GLY A 72 7.07 15.60 -14.82
C GLY A 72 7.35 14.68 -13.63
N VAL A 73 7.10 13.38 -13.79
CA VAL A 73 7.30 12.40 -12.70
C VAL A 73 8.76 12.32 -12.25
N PRO A 74 9.78 12.18 -13.13
CA PRO A 74 11.18 12.21 -12.70
C PRO A 74 11.59 13.51 -12.01
N LEU A 75 11.15 14.68 -12.51
CA LEU A 75 11.47 15.97 -11.92
C LEU A 75 10.91 16.10 -10.49
N ILE A 76 9.68 15.61 -10.27
CA ILE A 76 9.08 15.52 -8.94
C ILE A 76 9.91 14.58 -8.06
N CYS A 77 10.32 13.41 -8.55
CA CYS A 77 11.17 12.48 -7.79
C CYS A 77 12.51 13.11 -7.37
N PHE A 78 13.21 13.80 -8.28
CA PHE A 78 14.47 14.48 -7.98
C PHE A 78 14.29 15.62 -6.97
N THR A 79 13.21 16.39 -7.10
CA THR A 79 12.88 17.45 -6.15
C THR A 79 12.61 16.88 -4.76
N MET A 80 11.88 15.76 -4.69
CA MET A 80 11.58 15.08 -3.42
C MET A 80 12.82 14.49 -2.75
N MET A 81 13.84 14.09 -3.51
CA MET A 81 15.09 13.56 -2.96
C MET A 81 15.79 14.55 -2.01
N TYR A 82 15.65 15.86 -2.25
CA TYR A 82 16.20 16.90 -1.37
C TYR A 82 15.58 16.91 0.04
N PHE A 83 14.31 16.47 0.17
CA PHE A 83 13.59 16.48 1.43
C PHE A 83 13.81 15.21 2.28
N ILE A 84 14.45 14.17 1.72
CA ILE A 84 14.70 12.90 2.42
C ILE A 84 15.89 13.10 3.37
N ARG A 85 15.61 13.29 4.66
CA ARG A 85 16.62 13.30 5.71
C ARG A 85 16.67 11.94 6.42
N PRO A 86 17.86 11.45 6.84
CA PRO A 86 17.95 10.27 7.70
C PRO A 86 17.25 10.53 9.03
N CYS A 87 16.22 9.75 9.34
CA CYS A 87 15.62 9.76 10.68
C CYS A 87 16.40 8.82 11.59
N THR A 88 16.77 9.30 12.77
CA THR A 88 17.22 8.43 13.87
C THR A 88 16.02 7.63 14.39
N PRO A 89 16.13 6.30 14.57
CA PRO A 89 15.02 5.47 14.98
C PRO A 89 14.49 5.91 16.35
N ALA A 90 13.16 5.99 16.48
CA ALA A 90 12.52 6.39 17.72
C ALA A 90 12.73 5.33 18.80
N SER A 91 13.47 5.70 19.86
CA SER A 91 13.88 4.78 20.94
C SER A 91 12.87 4.70 22.12
N GLY A 92 11.60 5.04 21.92
CA GLY A 92 10.64 5.04 23.02
C GLY A 92 9.17 5.03 22.59
N GLU A 93 8.34 4.43 23.46
CA GLU A 93 6.89 4.30 23.34
C GLU A 93 6.21 5.64 23.65
N ASP A 94 6.28 6.57 22.70
CA ASP A 94 5.57 7.85 22.80
C ASP A 94 4.10 7.65 22.41
N SER A 95 3.17 7.74 23.37
CA SER A 95 1.71 7.70 23.14
C SER A 95 1.23 8.66 22.02
N ALA A 96 1.93 9.78 21.82
CA ALA A 96 1.70 10.73 20.74
C ALA A 96 1.89 10.12 19.33
N GLN A 97 2.73 9.10 19.16
CA GLN A 97 2.96 8.43 17.88
C GLN A 97 1.68 7.76 17.36
N HIS A 98 0.89 7.14 18.24
CA HIS A 98 -0.36 6.50 17.85
C HIS A 98 -1.36 7.52 17.28
N GLY A 99 -1.45 8.71 17.90
CA GLY A 99 -2.28 9.81 17.40
C GLY A 99 -1.85 10.31 16.02
N HIS A 100 -0.54 10.41 15.75
CA HIS A 100 -0.02 10.80 14.43
C HIS A 100 -0.30 9.76 13.34
N PHE A 101 -0.20 8.47 13.66
CA PHE A 101 -0.56 7.39 12.73
C PHE A 101 -2.06 7.37 12.44
N LEU A 102 -2.90 7.54 13.46
CA LEU A 102 -4.35 7.61 13.29
C LEU A 102 -4.76 8.84 12.46
N PHE A 103 -4.16 10.01 12.72
CA PHE A 103 -4.36 11.20 11.90
C PHE A 103 -3.96 10.96 10.44
N THR A 104 -2.81 10.35 10.20
CA THR A 104 -2.34 10.04 8.83
C THR A 104 -3.30 9.07 8.13
N GLN A 105 -3.78 8.05 8.84
CA GLN A 105 -4.75 7.10 8.33
C GLN A 105 -6.09 7.79 7.99
N ALA A 106 -6.62 8.60 8.90
CA ALA A 106 -7.86 9.34 8.69
C ALA A 106 -7.74 10.34 7.51
N ALA A 107 -6.65 11.10 7.45
CA ALA A 107 -6.37 12.01 6.33
C ALA A 107 -6.28 11.27 4.99
N SER A 108 -5.69 10.07 4.97
CA SER A 108 -5.64 9.23 3.77
C SER A 108 -7.02 8.73 3.34
N VAL A 109 -7.90 8.38 4.29
CA VAL A 109 -9.29 7.99 4.01
C VAL A 109 -10.09 9.17 3.47
N VAL A 110 -9.94 10.35 4.08
CA VAL A 110 -10.54 11.59 3.59
C VAL A 110 -10.08 11.87 2.16
N LEU A 111 -8.77 11.82 1.90
CA LEU A 111 -8.22 11.98 0.55
C LEU A 111 -8.83 10.97 -0.44
N GLY A 112 -8.87 9.68 -0.10
CA GLY A 112 -9.46 8.67 -0.98
C GLY A 112 -10.95 8.90 -1.28
N SER A 113 -11.72 9.25 -0.24
CA SER A 113 -13.15 9.55 -0.40
C SER A 113 -13.38 10.82 -1.21
N TYR A 114 -12.50 11.80 -1.05
CA TYR A 114 -12.50 13.05 -1.80
C TYR A 114 -12.25 12.79 -3.28
N LEU A 115 -11.18 12.07 -3.64
CA LEU A 115 -10.84 11.70 -5.03
C LEU A 115 -12.01 10.98 -5.73
N LEU A 116 -12.65 10.04 -5.02
CA LEU A 116 -13.80 9.32 -5.58
C LEU A 116 -14.99 10.27 -5.80
N THR A 117 -15.28 11.12 -4.82
CA THR A 117 -16.40 12.08 -4.88
C THR A 117 -16.19 13.12 -5.97
N THR A 118 -14.99 13.70 -6.09
CA THR A 118 -14.68 14.70 -7.14
C THR A 118 -14.73 14.07 -8.51
N THR A 119 -14.26 12.83 -8.67
CA THR A 119 -14.36 12.11 -9.95
C THR A 119 -15.81 11.90 -10.37
N ILE A 120 -16.67 11.45 -9.44
CA ILE A 120 -18.12 11.25 -9.71
C ILE A 120 -18.79 12.60 -10.01
N LEU A 121 -18.48 13.63 -9.23
CA LEU A 121 -19.07 14.95 -9.40
C LEU A 121 -18.68 15.59 -10.74
N ASN A 122 -17.42 15.41 -11.16
CA ASN A 122 -16.93 15.89 -12.44
C ASN A 122 -17.61 15.17 -13.62
N ASP A 123 -17.90 13.88 -13.48
CA ASP A 123 -18.61 13.11 -14.51
C ASP A 123 -20.07 13.55 -14.66
N ILE A 124 -20.80 13.72 -13.53
CA ILE A 124 -22.23 14.06 -13.55
C ILE A 124 -22.47 15.52 -13.94
N PHE A 125 -21.69 16.46 -13.39
CA PHE A 125 -21.95 17.89 -13.53
C PHE A 125 -21.07 18.61 -14.56
N SER A 126 -20.13 17.92 -15.21
CA SER A 126 -19.22 18.51 -16.22
C SER A 126 -18.67 19.86 -15.77
N LEU A 127 -17.99 19.86 -14.62
CA LEU A 127 -17.63 21.07 -13.89
C LEU A 127 -16.83 22.04 -14.74
N SER A 128 -17.07 23.34 -14.52
CA SER A 128 -16.32 24.39 -15.23
C SER A 128 -14.83 24.35 -14.84
N ALA A 129 -13.97 24.75 -15.78
CA ALA A 129 -12.51 24.77 -15.60
C ALA A 129 -12.05 25.38 -14.25
N PRO A 130 -12.54 26.56 -13.80
CA PRO A 130 -12.08 27.12 -12.53
C PRO A 130 -12.45 26.25 -11.32
N ILE A 131 -13.61 25.57 -11.34
CA ILE A 131 -14.02 24.67 -10.25
C ILE A 131 -13.16 23.39 -10.24
N SER A 132 -12.81 22.87 -11.42
CA SER A 132 -11.91 21.72 -11.50
C SER A 132 -10.52 22.05 -10.95
N TYR A 133 -9.99 23.25 -11.22
CA TYR A 133 -8.72 23.70 -10.64
C TYR A 133 -8.76 23.88 -9.12
N THR A 134 -9.88 24.35 -8.55
CA THR A 134 -10.01 24.42 -7.09
C THR A 134 -10.04 23.04 -6.45
N PHE A 135 -10.67 22.05 -7.11
CA PHE A 135 -10.65 20.67 -6.65
C PHE A 135 -9.25 20.05 -6.70
N LEU A 136 -8.52 20.28 -7.80
CA LEU A 136 -7.12 19.86 -7.89
C LEU A 136 -6.25 20.50 -6.79
N ALA A 137 -6.43 21.79 -6.51
CA ALA A 137 -5.70 22.47 -5.44
C ALA A 137 -6.02 21.88 -4.06
N ALA A 138 -7.29 21.55 -3.80
CA ALA A 138 -7.71 20.87 -2.58
C ALA A 138 -7.15 19.44 -2.47
N MET A 139 -7.09 18.69 -3.57
CA MET A 139 -6.43 17.38 -3.62
C MET A 139 -4.95 17.49 -3.21
N VAL A 140 -4.20 18.45 -3.80
CA VAL A 140 -2.79 18.67 -3.46
C VAL A 140 -2.65 19.05 -1.98
N LEU A 141 -3.53 19.91 -1.46
CA LEU A 141 -3.53 20.28 -0.04
C LEU A 141 -3.75 19.06 0.89
N LEU A 142 -4.71 18.20 0.57
CA LEU A 142 -4.96 16.96 1.31
C LEU A 142 -3.79 15.98 1.22
N LEU A 143 -3.12 15.89 0.07
CA LEU A 143 -1.93 15.07 -0.12
C LEU A 143 -0.74 15.56 0.74
N MET A 144 -0.67 16.87 1.00
CA MET A 144 0.35 17.49 1.85
C MET A 144 0.05 17.37 3.35
N ALA A 145 -1.18 17.03 3.76
CA ALA A 145 -1.58 16.96 5.16
C ALA A 145 -0.73 16.00 6.03
N PRO A 146 -0.32 14.80 5.57
CA PRO A 146 0.60 13.93 6.31
C PRO A 146 2.00 14.53 6.50
N LEU A 147 2.45 15.40 5.58
CA LEU A 147 3.74 16.09 5.71
C LEU A 147 3.72 17.20 6.77
N ALA A 148 2.54 17.67 7.19
CA ALA A 148 2.43 18.66 8.26
C ALA A 148 2.99 18.14 9.60
N ILE A 149 2.92 16.83 9.86
CA ILE A 149 3.46 16.21 11.07
C ILE A 149 4.99 16.39 11.15
N PRO A 150 5.81 15.92 10.18
CA PRO A 150 7.25 16.11 10.22
C PRO A 150 7.68 17.58 10.12
N ILE A 151 6.94 18.42 9.37
CA ILE A 151 7.24 19.85 9.27
C ILE A 151 7.04 20.53 10.63
N LYS A 152 5.93 20.27 11.33
CA LYS A 152 5.66 20.81 12.66
C LYS A 152 6.72 20.36 13.68
N MET A 153 7.13 19.09 13.61
CA MET A 153 8.21 18.57 14.47
C MET A 153 9.57 19.20 14.17
N THR A 154 9.82 19.62 12.92
CA THR A 154 11.08 20.27 12.52
C THR A 154 11.09 21.77 12.82
N LEU A 155 9.95 22.44 12.70
CA LEU A 155 9.81 23.89 12.98
C LEU A 155 9.70 24.20 14.47
N ASN A 156 9.03 23.33 15.24
CA ASN A 156 9.02 23.38 16.70
C ASN A 156 9.75 22.17 17.24
N PRO A 157 11.10 22.16 17.26
CA PRO A 157 11.84 21.21 18.05
C PRO A 157 11.50 21.51 19.52
N THR A 158 10.48 20.84 20.05
CA THR A 158 10.16 20.89 21.48
C THR A 158 11.45 20.58 22.21
N ASN A 159 11.89 21.55 23.01
CA ASN A 159 13.09 21.51 23.82
C ASN A 159 12.97 20.39 24.88
N ARG A 160 13.07 19.12 24.46
CA ARG A 160 13.04 17.93 25.33
C ARG A 160 14.32 17.81 26.19
N SER A 161 15.23 18.78 26.14
CA SER A 161 16.45 18.79 26.95
C SER A 161 16.26 19.23 28.41
N LYS A 162 15.04 19.51 28.88
CA LYS A 162 14.80 19.89 30.29
C LYS A 162 13.71 19.05 30.97
N SER A 163 13.92 17.73 31.05
CA SER A 163 13.34 16.92 32.14
C SER A 163 14.09 15.60 32.35
N GLY A 164 15.43 15.66 32.35
CA GLY A 164 16.29 14.50 32.65
C GLY A 164 17.55 14.81 33.44
N MET A 165 17.71 16.07 33.91
CA MET A 165 18.84 16.47 34.75
C MET A 165 18.36 16.84 36.16
N LEU A 166 18.11 15.83 37.00
CA LEU A 166 18.47 15.88 38.43
C LEU A 166 18.34 14.49 39.06
N ASN A 167 19.47 13.78 39.15
CA ASN A 167 19.95 12.96 40.28
C ASN A 167 21.01 11.93 39.79
N GLN A 168 22.27 12.29 40.02
CA GLN A 168 23.48 11.45 40.02
C GLN A 168 23.50 10.49 41.26
N PRO A 169 24.54 9.63 41.55
CA PRO A 169 25.86 9.42 40.91
C PRO A 169 26.36 7.94 40.76
N VAL A 170 27.42 7.78 39.96
CA VAL A 170 28.65 6.96 40.14
C VAL A 170 28.58 5.57 40.81
N GLY A 171 29.02 4.54 40.07
CA GLY A 171 29.43 3.24 40.62
C GLY A 171 30.08 2.32 39.58
N SER A 172 31.42 2.27 39.62
CA SER A 172 32.33 1.44 38.82
C SER A 172 32.12 -0.07 38.98
N SER A 173 32.31 -0.87 37.93
CA SER A 173 33.35 -1.93 37.88
C SER A 173 33.29 -2.74 36.58
N GLU A 174 34.42 -2.78 35.87
CA GLU A 174 34.78 -3.84 34.93
C GLU A 174 35.14 -5.11 35.72
N SER A 175 34.71 -6.30 35.27
CA SER A 175 35.45 -7.54 35.50
C SER A 175 35.13 -8.60 34.45
N MET A 176 36.21 -9.14 33.86
CA MET A 176 36.28 -10.20 32.86
C MET A 176 35.99 -11.62 33.40
N LEU A 177 35.99 -12.58 32.45
CA LEU A 177 36.20 -14.06 32.50
C LEU A 177 34.88 -14.88 32.43
N GLN A 178 34.58 -15.78 31.48
CA GLN A 178 35.27 -16.81 30.65
C GLN A 178 34.85 -18.24 31.09
N GLY A 179 34.50 -19.10 30.12
CA GLY A 179 34.36 -20.57 30.21
C GLY A 179 32.92 -21.09 30.40
N GLU A 180 32.30 -21.76 29.40
CA GLU A 180 32.32 -23.22 29.13
C GLU A 180 31.44 -24.02 30.12
N GLU A 181 30.67 -25.06 29.82
CA GLU A 181 30.30 -25.86 28.63
C GLU A 181 29.18 -26.83 29.13
N ASN A 182 28.49 -27.49 28.19
CA ASN A 182 27.72 -28.74 28.30
C ASN A 182 26.26 -28.69 28.80
N ALA A 183 25.32 -29.48 28.28
CA ALA A 183 25.14 -30.28 27.05
C ALA A 183 23.79 -31.02 27.20
N ASP A 184 23.26 -31.52 26.07
CA ASP A 184 22.21 -32.56 25.95
C ASP A 184 20.75 -32.06 26.12
N LYS A 185 19.74 -32.40 25.29
CA LYS A 185 19.55 -33.60 24.47
C LYS A 185 18.36 -33.43 23.50
N THR A 186 18.61 -33.69 22.21
CA THR A 186 17.73 -34.41 21.25
C THR A 186 16.49 -33.73 20.61
N GLU A 187 16.62 -33.49 19.29
CA GLU A 187 15.55 -33.39 18.29
C GLU A 187 14.68 -34.67 18.21
N PRO A 188 13.45 -34.56 17.69
CA PRO A 188 13.00 -35.58 16.74
C PRO A 188 12.63 -34.96 15.38
N LEU A 189 13.41 -35.40 14.40
CA LEU A 189 13.09 -35.53 12.98
C LEU A 189 11.62 -35.91 12.72
N LEU A 190 10.86 -34.98 12.14
CA LEU A 190 9.78 -35.29 11.22
C LEU A 190 9.94 -34.45 9.96
N THR A 191 10.78 -34.94 9.05
CA THR A 191 10.79 -34.55 7.64
C THR A 191 9.41 -34.79 7.02
N PRO A 192 8.68 -33.76 6.55
CA PRO A 192 7.65 -33.98 5.55
C PRO A 192 8.36 -34.34 4.25
N SER A 193 7.96 -35.45 3.64
CA SER A 193 8.49 -35.93 2.36
C SER A 193 8.62 -34.77 1.35
N SER A 194 9.84 -34.56 0.85
CA SER A 194 10.23 -33.41 0.03
C SER A 194 9.41 -33.29 -1.27
N SER A 195 8.79 -34.38 -1.74
CA SER A 195 7.95 -34.43 -2.94
C SER A 195 6.56 -33.85 -2.73
N THR A 196 5.92 -34.06 -1.58
CA THR A 196 4.57 -33.54 -1.29
C THR A 196 4.62 -32.11 -0.74
N ALA A 197 5.68 -31.76 -0.01
CA ALA A 197 5.94 -30.39 0.41
C ALA A 197 6.30 -29.48 -0.78
N SER A 198 7.12 -29.96 -1.71
CA SER A 198 7.41 -29.22 -2.96
C SER A 198 6.17 -29.13 -3.84
N LEU A 199 5.46 -30.23 -4.12
CA LEU A 199 4.24 -30.21 -4.96
C LEU A 199 3.13 -29.33 -4.36
N GLY A 200 2.95 -29.36 -3.04
CA GLY A 200 2.01 -28.50 -2.33
C GLY A 200 2.46 -27.03 -2.26
N SER A 201 3.77 -26.76 -2.24
CA SER A 201 4.34 -25.41 -2.37
C SER A 201 4.18 -24.87 -3.79
N PHE A 202 4.46 -25.69 -4.81
CA PHE A 202 4.23 -25.38 -6.23
C PHE A 202 2.76 -25.06 -6.50
N HIS A 203 1.83 -25.96 -6.14
CA HIS A 203 0.39 -25.70 -6.33
C HIS A 203 -0.09 -24.44 -5.60
N LYS A 204 0.40 -24.18 -4.38
CA LYS A 204 0.07 -22.93 -3.66
C LYS A 204 0.56 -21.71 -4.42
N ASN A 205 1.83 -21.71 -4.84
CA ASN A 205 2.44 -20.60 -5.58
C ASN A 205 1.76 -20.36 -6.94
N ASP A 206 1.36 -21.42 -7.63
CA ASP A 206 0.65 -21.34 -8.91
C ASP A 206 -0.76 -20.75 -8.73
N ILE A 207 -1.49 -21.14 -7.67
CA ILE A 207 -2.80 -20.56 -7.34
C ILE A 207 -2.65 -19.06 -6.97
N TYR A 208 -1.62 -18.69 -6.22
CA TYR A 208 -1.32 -17.30 -5.92
C TYR A 208 -1.02 -16.49 -7.19
N PHE A 209 -0.16 -17.02 -8.05
CA PHE A 209 0.25 -16.35 -9.29
C PHE A 209 -0.93 -16.22 -10.26
N ALA A 210 -1.74 -17.27 -10.40
CA ALA A 210 -2.93 -17.25 -11.23
C ALA A 210 -3.95 -16.20 -10.77
N GLY A 211 -4.25 -16.12 -9.47
CA GLY A 211 -5.23 -15.17 -8.95
C GLY A 211 -4.77 -13.71 -8.94
N VAL A 212 -3.51 -13.45 -8.54
CA VAL A 212 -2.95 -12.07 -8.58
C VAL A 212 -2.73 -11.64 -10.03
N GLY A 213 -2.15 -12.51 -10.87
CA GLY A 213 -1.87 -12.22 -12.27
C GLY A 213 -3.14 -11.93 -13.07
N SER A 214 -4.17 -12.77 -12.94
CA SER A 214 -5.47 -12.53 -13.60
C SER A 214 -6.11 -11.22 -13.14
N GLY A 215 -6.01 -10.86 -11.86
CA GLY A 215 -6.46 -9.57 -11.37
C GLY A 215 -5.73 -8.41 -12.06
N VAL A 216 -4.39 -8.49 -12.16
CA VAL A 216 -3.57 -7.44 -12.80
C VAL A 216 -3.92 -7.31 -14.28
N THR A 217 -4.22 -8.42 -14.95
CA THR A 217 -4.72 -8.43 -16.33
C THR A 217 -6.04 -7.67 -16.45
N VAL A 218 -7.00 -7.93 -15.57
CA VAL A 218 -8.28 -7.19 -15.58
C VAL A 218 -8.06 -5.70 -15.30
N LEU A 219 -7.19 -5.36 -14.34
CA LEU A 219 -6.85 -3.97 -14.05
C LEU A 219 -6.24 -3.23 -15.25
N ASN A 220 -5.27 -3.84 -15.94
CA ASN A 220 -4.62 -3.25 -17.11
C ASN A 220 -5.58 -3.06 -18.29
N ASN A 221 -6.67 -3.83 -18.33
CA ASN A 221 -7.69 -3.76 -19.38
C ASN A 221 -9.00 -3.13 -18.88
N LEU A 222 -9.04 -2.58 -17.67
CA LEU A 222 -10.29 -2.15 -17.02
C LEU A 222 -11.02 -1.08 -17.83
N ALA A 223 -10.29 -0.15 -18.43
CA ALA A 223 -10.87 0.85 -19.33
C ALA A 223 -11.49 0.22 -20.58
N GLN A 224 -10.83 -0.76 -21.19
CA GLN A 224 -11.36 -1.46 -22.37
C GLN A 224 -12.60 -2.29 -22.02
N ILE A 225 -12.60 -2.95 -20.86
CA ILE A 225 -13.77 -3.68 -20.33
C ILE A 225 -14.95 -2.73 -20.12
N GLY A 226 -14.71 -1.55 -19.53
CA GLY A 226 -15.75 -0.54 -19.34
C GLY A 226 -16.34 -0.05 -20.66
N ILE A 227 -15.50 0.26 -21.65
CA ILE A 227 -15.96 0.68 -22.98
C ILE A 227 -16.77 -0.44 -23.67
N ALA A 228 -16.33 -1.69 -23.56
CA ALA A 228 -17.03 -2.84 -24.13
C ALA A 228 -18.43 -3.05 -23.54
N GLN A 229 -18.65 -2.64 -22.29
CA GLN A 229 -19.97 -2.66 -21.64
C GLN A 229 -20.75 -1.34 -21.80
N GLY A 230 -20.30 -0.42 -22.65
CA GLY A 230 -21.02 0.83 -22.95
C GLY A 230 -20.73 1.99 -21.99
N VAL A 231 -19.70 1.91 -21.14
CA VAL A 231 -19.30 3.03 -20.28
C VAL A 231 -18.47 4.04 -21.07
N HIS A 232 -18.99 5.26 -21.19
CA HIS A 232 -18.32 6.36 -21.89
C HIS A 232 -17.15 6.97 -21.10
N ASN A 233 -17.22 7.02 -19.76
CA ASN A 233 -16.16 7.57 -18.93
C ASN A 233 -15.56 6.52 -17.98
N THR A 234 -14.40 5.97 -18.38
CA THR A 234 -13.72 4.90 -17.63
C THR A 234 -12.91 5.40 -16.43
N THR A 235 -12.78 6.72 -16.29
CA THR A 235 -12.15 7.42 -15.16
C THR A 235 -12.79 7.01 -13.83
N MET A 236 -14.13 6.91 -13.78
CA MET A 236 -14.86 6.52 -12.58
C MET A 236 -14.53 5.09 -12.14
N LEU A 237 -14.36 4.17 -13.10
CA LEU A 237 -13.96 2.78 -12.82
C LEU A 237 -12.56 2.72 -12.21
N LEU A 238 -11.61 3.48 -12.77
CA LEU A 238 -10.23 3.51 -12.30
C LEU A 238 -10.11 4.13 -10.90
N CYS A 239 -10.84 5.22 -10.63
CA CYS A 239 -10.91 5.84 -9.31
C CYS A 239 -11.60 4.95 -8.28
N LEU A 240 -12.70 4.28 -8.64
CA LEU A 240 -13.40 3.34 -7.77
C LEU A 240 -12.51 2.15 -7.40
N PHE A 241 -11.84 1.55 -8.38
CA PHE A 241 -10.86 0.49 -8.14
C PHE A 241 -9.76 0.97 -7.18
N SER A 242 -9.18 2.13 -7.47
CA SER A 242 -8.09 2.73 -6.69
C SER A 242 -8.49 2.97 -5.23
N PHE A 243 -9.69 3.51 -4.99
CA PHE A 243 -10.23 3.73 -3.66
C PHE A 243 -10.50 2.42 -2.90
N CYS A 244 -11.16 1.45 -3.53
CA CYS A 244 -11.42 0.15 -2.90
C CYS A 244 -10.13 -0.62 -2.62
N ASN A 245 -9.13 -0.51 -3.50
CA ASN A 245 -7.81 -1.10 -3.29
C ASN A 245 -7.06 -0.41 -2.14
N PHE A 246 -7.16 0.90 -2.03
CA PHE A 246 -6.63 1.66 -0.90
C PHE A 246 -7.25 1.21 0.43
N LEU A 247 -8.59 1.18 0.51
CA LEU A 247 -9.29 0.75 1.73
C LEU A 247 -8.95 -0.68 2.12
N GLY A 248 -8.85 -1.58 1.13
CA GLY A 248 -8.41 -2.95 1.38
C GLY A 248 -7.00 -3.00 1.96
N ARG A 249 -6.07 -2.13 1.51
CA ARG A 249 -4.66 -2.11 1.98
C ARG A 249 -4.54 -1.51 3.37
N LEU A 250 -5.34 -0.49 3.65
CA LEU A 250 -5.43 0.16 4.94
C LEU A 250 -6.06 -0.77 5.99
N GLY A 251 -7.21 -1.37 5.66
CA GLY A 251 -7.97 -2.26 6.52
C GLY A 251 -7.32 -3.63 6.68
N GLY A 252 -6.73 -4.17 5.62
CA GLY A 252 -6.05 -5.46 5.64
C GLY A 252 -4.94 -5.51 6.70
N GLY A 253 -4.17 -4.44 6.87
CA GLY A 253 -3.14 -4.35 7.92
C GLY A 253 -3.71 -4.51 9.33
N ALA A 254 -4.76 -3.75 9.65
CA ALA A 254 -5.40 -3.76 10.98
C ALA A 254 -6.20 -5.04 11.25
N VAL A 255 -7.01 -5.47 10.28
CA VAL A 255 -7.84 -6.69 10.37
C VAL A 255 -6.97 -7.93 10.46
N SER A 256 -5.87 -7.99 9.71
CA SER A 256 -4.94 -9.12 9.77
C SER A 256 -4.30 -9.23 11.16
N GLU A 257 -3.88 -8.12 11.76
CA GLU A 257 -3.30 -8.14 13.10
C GLU A 257 -4.33 -8.55 14.18
N HIS A 258 -5.57 -8.06 14.08
CA HIS A 258 -6.64 -8.44 14.99
C HIS A 258 -6.99 -9.93 14.90
N PHE A 259 -7.15 -10.46 13.69
CA PHE A 259 -7.49 -11.88 13.50
C PHE A 259 -6.37 -12.82 13.92
N LEU A 260 -5.10 -12.48 13.66
CA LEU A 260 -3.99 -13.32 14.14
C LEU A 260 -3.88 -13.39 15.66
N ARG A 261 -4.31 -12.35 16.38
CA ARG A 261 -4.35 -12.38 17.86
C ARG A 261 -5.56 -13.12 18.41
N SER A 262 -6.66 -13.19 17.66
CA SER A 262 -7.95 -13.70 18.14
C SER A 262 -8.27 -15.14 17.69
N LYS A 263 -7.90 -15.54 16.46
CA LYS A 263 -8.14 -16.89 15.92
C LYS A 263 -7.02 -17.33 14.96
N THR A 264 -6.43 -18.49 15.21
CA THR A 264 -5.44 -19.13 14.33
C THR A 264 -6.10 -19.71 13.07
N ILE A 265 -6.67 -18.85 12.22
CA ILE A 265 -7.28 -19.29 10.96
C ILE A 265 -6.16 -19.60 9.96
N PRO A 266 -6.12 -20.81 9.36
CA PRO A 266 -5.10 -21.15 8.39
C PRO A 266 -5.20 -20.26 7.15
N ARG A 267 -4.04 -19.77 6.69
CA ARG A 267 -3.87 -18.86 5.53
C ARG A 267 -4.58 -19.33 4.25
N THR A 268 -4.70 -20.64 4.07
CA THR A 268 -5.41 -21.25 2.93
C THR A 268 -6.88 -20.82 2.89
N ILE A 269 -7.55 -20.66 4.03
CA ILE A 269 -8.97 -20.24 4.07
C ILE A 269 -9.10 -18.81 3.54
N TRP A 270 -8.26 -17.89 4.03
CA TRP A 270 -8.22 -16.51 3.54
C TRP A 270 -7.96 -16.45 2.04
N MET A 271 -7.02 -17.25 1.54
CA MET A 271 -6.78 -17.37 0.11
C MET A 271 -8.01 -17.85 -0.65
N THR A 272 -8.60 -18.97 -0.25
CA THR A 272 -9.75 -19.55 -0.95
C THR A 272 -10.90 -18.56 -0.99
N CYS A 273 -11.20 -17.88 0.13
CA CYS A 273 -12.20 -16.81 0.16
C CYS A 273 -11.90 -15.72 -0.88
N THR A 274 -10.65 -15.27 -0.99
CA THR A 274 -10.29 -14.24 -1.98
C THR A 274 -10.40 -14.71 -3.42
N GLN A 275 -10.04 -15.96 -3.69
CA GLN A 275 -10.19 -16.54 -5.03
C GLN A 275 -11.68 -16.69 -5.40
N VAL A 276 -12.53 -17.09 -4.45
CA VAL A 276 -13.98 -17.12 -4.67
C VAL A 276 -14.53 -15.73 -4.99
N ILE A 277 -14.08 -14.69 -4.27
CA ILE A 277 -14.47 -13.31 -4.57
C ILE A 277 -13.98 -12.88 -5.97
N MET A 278 -12.77 -13.26 -6.37
CA MET A 278 -12.24 -13.00 -7.72
C MET A 278 -13.08 -13.69 -8.81
N VAL A 279 -13.48 -14.96 -8.60
CA VAL A 279 -14.36 -15.68 -9.53
C VAL A 279 -15.72 -14.99 -9.65
N ILE A 280 -16.34 -14.60 -8.53
CA ILE A 280 -17.61 -13.85 -8.54
C ILE A 280 -17.44 -12.53 -9.31
N THR A 281 -16.32 -11.83 -9.08
CA THR A 281 -16.00 -10.59 -9.78
C THR A 281 -15.92 -10.80 -11.29
N TYR A 282 -15.28 -11.89 -11.75
CA TYR A 282 -15.21 -12.21 -13.18
C TYR A 282 -16.54 -12.61 -13.78
N LEU A 283 -17.38 -13.32 -13.03
CA LEU A 283 -18.75 -13.62 -13.45
C LEU A 283 -19.60 -12.34 -13.57
N LEU A 284 -19.41 -11.36 -12.67
CA LEU A 284 -20.08 -10.05 -12.77
C LEU A 284 -19.57 -9.21 -13.95
N PHE A 285 -18.29 -9.31 -14.31
CA PHE A 285 -17.79 -8.73 -15.55
C PHE A 285 -18.33 -9.46 -16.79
N ALA A 286 -18.56 -10.76 -16.73
CA ALA A 286 -19.10 -11.53 -17.84
C ALA A 286 -20.61 -11.32 -18.04
N SER A 287 -21.37 -11.01 -16.98
CA SER A 287 -22.83 -10.87 -17.05
C SER A 287 -23.31 -9.64 -17.81
N ALA A 288 -22.45 -8.62 -17.98
CA ALA A 288 -22.73 -7.38 -18.72
C ALA A 288 -24.08 -6.72 -18.34
N LEU A 289 -24.50 -6.84 -17.08
CA LEU A 289 -25.72 -6.22 -16.57
C LEU A 289 -25.47 -4.76 -16.20
N ASP A 290 -26.47 -3.91 -16.40
CA ASP A 290 -26.38 -2.49 -16.06
C ASP A 290 -26.08 -2.31 -14.56
N GLY A 291 -25.00 -1.59 -14.25
CA GLY A 291 -24.58 -1.28 -12.89
C GLY A 291 -23.74 -2.36 -12.18
N THR A 292 -23.66 -3.60 -12.70
CA THR A 292 -22.79 -4.63 -12.07
C THR A 292 -21.31 -4.33 -12.25
N LEU A 293 -20.95 -3.56 -13.27
CA LEU A 293 -19.57 -3.18 -13.56
C LEU A 293 -18.90 -2.41 -12.42
N TYR A 294 -19.60 -1.45 -11.82
CA TYR A 294 -19.07 -0.67 -10.69
C TYR A 294 -18.90 -1.55 -9.45
N ALA A 295 -19.89 -2.40 -9.16
CA ALA A 295 -19.81 -3.35 -8.06
C ALA A 295 -18.67 -4.36 -8.27
N ALA A 296 -18.51 -4.91 -9.48
CA ALA A 296 -17.41 -5.81 -9.84
C ALA A 296 -16.06 -5.12 -9.69
N THR A 297 -15.94 -3.85 -10.09
CA THR A 297 -14.71 -3.07 -9.96
C THR A 297 -14.34 -2.81 -8.49
N ALA A 298 -15.33 -2.52 -7.64
CA ALA A 298 -15.13 -2.36 -6.20
C ALA A 298 -14.70 -3.68 -5.52
N LEU A 299 -15.31 -4.80 -5.93
CA LEU A 299 -14.94 -6.15 -5.48
C LEU A 299 -13.53 -6.53 -5.93
N LEU A 300 -13.16 -6.24 -7.18
CA LEU A 300 -11.82 -6.46 -7.72
C LEU A 300 -10.77 -5.72 -6.88
N GLY A 301 -11.02 -4.44 -6.60
CA GLY A 301 -10.14 -3.57 -5.82
C GLY A 301 -9.85 -4.14 -4.44
N SER A 302 -10.90 -4.58 -3.73
CA SER A 302 -10.79 -5.12 -2.38
C SER A 302 -10.23 -6.56 -2.35
N ALA A 303 -10.60 -7.43 -3.28
CA ALA A 303 -10.13 -8.82 -3.36
C ALA A 303 -8.64 -8.96 -3.70
N MET A 304 -8.11 -8.07 -4.54
CA MET A 304 -6.68 -8.02 -4.86
C MET A 304 -5.79 -7.86 -3.62
N VAL A 305 -6.27 -7.14 -2.62
CA VAL A 305 -5.45 -6.76 -1.48
C VAL A 305 -5.18 -7.92 -0.54
N PHE A 306 -6.19 -8.74 -0.29
CA PHE A 306 -6.06 -9.87 0.61
C PHE A 306 -5.08 -10.93 0.09
N ASN A 307 -4.98 -11.08 -1.24
CA ASN A 307 -3.93 -11.89 -1.87
C ASN A 307 -2.52 -11.35 -1.56
N PHE A 308 -2.35 -10.02 -1.61
CA PHE A 308 -1.06 -9.36 -1.39
C PHE A 308 -0.62 -9.33 0.09
N LEU A 309 -1.57 -9.17 1.03
CA LEU A 309 -1.28 -9.22 2.46
C LEU A 309 -0.77 -10.60 2.89
N SER A 310 -1.36 -11.65 2.32
CA SER A 310 -0.96 -13.03 2.51
C SER A 310 0.50 -13.26 2.09
N TRP A 311 0.97 -12.61 1.03
CA TRP A 311 2.37 -12.68 0.55
C TRP A 311 3.36 -11.95 1.44
N SER A 312 3.02 -10.74 1.91
CA SER A 312 3.96 -9.92 2.69
C SER A 312 4.39 -10.53 4.03
N ARG A 313 3.53 -11.34 4.67
CA ARG A 313 3.92 -12.12 5.86
C ARG A 313 4.94 -13.22 5.53
N LEU A 314 4.91 -13.78 4.32
CA LEU A 314 5.87 -14.80 3.88
C LEU A 314 7.29 -14.21 3.76
N SER A 315 7.41 -13.02 3.17
CA SER A 315 8.71 -12.35 3.02
C SER A 315 9.33 -11.93 4.36
N LEU A 316 8.51 -11.62 5.37
CA LEU A 316 8.99 -11.29 6.71
C LEU A 316 9.43 -12.51 7.51
N SER A 317 8.83 -13.69 7.29
CA SER A 317 9.29 -14.94 7.89
C SER A 317 10.56 -15.52 7.24
N PHE A 318 10.92 -15.08 6.03
CA PHE A 318 12.20 -15.45 5.39
C PHE A 318 13.36 -14.52 5.77
N LEU A 319 13.09 -13.42 6.47
CA LEU A 319 14.07 -12.42 6.90
C LEU A 319 14.33 -12.44 8.42
N ALA A 320 13.73 -13.40 9.14
CA ALA A 320 13.95 -13.69 10.55
C ALA A 320 14.60 -15.07 10.68
#